data_AF-A0A951BFP1-F1
#
_entry.id   AF-A0A951BFP1-F1
#
_cell.length_a   1.000
_cell.length_b   1.000
_cell.length_c   1.000
_cell.angle_alpha   90.00
_cell.angle_beta   90.00
_cell.angle_gamma   90.00
#
_symmetry.space_group_name_H-M   'P 1'
#
loop_
_entity.id
_entity.type
_entity.pdbx_description
1 polymer ?
#
loop_
_entity_poly.entity_id
_entity_poly.type
_entity_poly.pdbx_seq_one_letter_code
_entity_poly.pdbx_strand_id
1 'polypeptide(L)'
;MDVPAWVWLATVGGLGVLCALELVIGNRKPHEVGLAEAAWWVVFSLACAVAFGLGVWLFAGSDFAVEYFAGYLTEYSLSVDNLFIFVVIMAAFKVPTIQQHRVLLIGIVLALAMRGLFIAAGAALISRFSWVFYLFGVLLIYLGWRQIR
;
A
#
# COMPACT_ATOMS: atom_id res chain seq x y z
N MET A 1 22.50 12.52 4.45
CA MET A 1 22.39 12.38 2.99
C MET A 1 21.23 13.27 2.57
N ASP A 2 21.51 14.51 2.16
CA ASP A 2 20.47 15.46 1.75
C ASP A 2 19.93 15.05 0.39
N VAL A 3 18.84 14.29 0.39
CA VAL A 3 18.07 14.02 -0.82
C VAL A 3 17.47 15.35 -1.28
N PRO A 4 17.75 15.82 -2.51
CA PRO A 4 17.28 17.12 -2.97
C PRO A 4 15.75 17.23 -2.86
N ALA A 5 15.24 18.38 -2.41
CA ALA A 5 13.81 18.61 -2.23
C ALA A 5 12.97 18.37 -3.51
N TRP A 6 13.59 18.51 -4.69
CA TRP A 6 12.96 18.22 -5.97
C TRP A 6 12.71 16.72 -6.18
N VAL A 7 13.58 15.85 -5.68
CA VAL A 7 13.38 14.39 -5.71
C VAL A 7 12.20 14.03 -4.81
N TRP A 8 12.13 14.62 -3.61
CA TRP A 8 10.99 14.45 -2.71
C TRP A 8 9.66 14.90 -3.33
N LEU A 9 9.63 16.07 -3.96
CA LEU A 9 8.44 16.58 -4.66
C LEU A 9 8.07 15.72 -5.88
N ALA A 10 9.05 15.26 -6.65
CA ALA A 10 8.82 14.38 -7.79
C ALA A 10 8.31 13.00 -7.35
N THR A 11 8.85 12.44 -6.27
CA THR A 11 8.42 11.15 -5.72
C THR A 11 7.02 11.25 -5.11
N VAL A 12 6.75 12.23 -4.24
CA VAL A 12 5.42 12.41 -3.63
C VAL A 12 4.37 12.79 -4.68
N GLY A 13 4.71 13.69 -5.60
CA GLY A 13 3.83 14.08 -6.69
C GLY A 13 3.54 12.92 -7.65
N GLY A 14 4.57 12.17 -8.02
CA GLY A 14 4.45 10.97 -8.86
C GLY A 14 3.60 9.89 -8.20
N LEU A 15 3.85 9.61 -6.91
CA LEU A 15 3.06 8.65 -6.13
C LEU A 15 1.59 9.09 -6.02
N GLY A 16 1.35 10.36 -5.75
CA GLY A 16 0.00 10.93 -5.66
C GLY A 16 -0.75 10.86 -6.98
N VAL A 17 -0.08 11.14 -8.10
CA VAL A 17 -0.66 11.03 -9.45
C VAL A 17 -0.93 9.57 -9.80
N LEU A 18 -0.02 8.64 -9.50
CA LEU A 18 -0.21 7.21 -9.73
C LEU A 18 -1.39 6.67 -8.89
N CYS A 19 -1.48 7.00 -7.61
CA CYS A 19 -2.62 6.63 -6.77
C CYS A 19 -3.93 7.22 -7.30
N ALA A 20 -3.94 8.49 -7.72
CA ALA A 20 -5.13 9.11 -8.29
C ALA A 20 -5.53 8.45 -9.61
N LEU A 21 -4.58 8.12 -10.47
CA LEU A 21 -4.81 7.43 -11.73
C LEU A 21 -5.35 6.01 -11.49
N GLU A 22 -4.78 5.24 -10.56
CA GLU A 22 -5.29 3.91 -10.20
C GLU A 22 -6.74 3.98 -9.69
N LEU A 23 -7.05 4.93 -8.83
CA LEU A 23 -8.42 5.13 -8.32
C LEU A 23 -9.40 5.55 -9.43
N VAL A 24 -8.96 6.39 -10.37
CA VAL A 24 -9.80 6.87 -11.49
C VAL A 24 -9.98 5.81 -12.57
N ILE A 25 -8.92 5.08 -12.90
CA ILE A 25 -8.90 4.03 -13.95
C ILE A 25 -9.58 2.75 -13.44
N GLY A 26 -9.34 2.36 -12.19
CA GLY A 26 -10.00 1.22 -11.54
C GLY A 26 -11.52 1.38 -11.44
N ASN A 27 -12.03 2.61 -11.51
CA ASN A 27 -13.46 2.90 -11.50
C ASN A 27 -14.14 2.73 -12.87
N ARG A 28 -13.38 2.52 -13.97
CA ARG A 28 -13.94 2.63 -15.33
C ARG A 28 -14.71 1.42 -15.83
N LYS A 29 -14.45 0.19 -15.37
CA LYS A 29 -15.23 -0.99 -15.81
C LYS A 29 -15.37 -2.04 -14.71
N PRO A 30 -16.58 -2.25 -14.16
CA PRO A 30 -16.88 -3.47 -13.42
C PRO A 30 -16.98 -4.59 -14.46
N HIS A 31 -15.91 -5.37 -14.62
CA HIS A 31 -15.91 -6.63 -15.36
C HIS A 31 -15.46 -7.72 -14.40
N GLU A 32 -16.06 -8.89 -14.50
CA GLU A 32 -15.58 -10.07 -13.79
C GLU A 32 -14.22 -10.43 -14.41
N VAL A 33 -13.14 -10.04 -13.73
CA VAL A 33 -11.78 -10.36 -14.16
C VAL A 33 -11.62 -11.86 -14.00
N GLY A 34 -11.48 -12.59 -15.11
CA GLY A 34 -11.20 -14.02 -15.06
C GLY A 34 -9.85 -14.28 -14.39
N LEU A 35 -9.69 -15.43 -13.72
CA LEU A 35 -8.45 -15.80 -13.02
C LEU A 35 -7.19 -15.65 -13.90
N ALA A 36 -7.30 -15.99 -15.19
CA ALA A 36 -6.19 -15.87 -16.14
C ALA A 36 -5.84 -14.41 -16.46
N GLU A 37 -6.83 -13.53 -16.59
CA GLU A 37 -6.62 -12.11 -16.84
C GLU A 37 -6.08 -11.40 -15.59
N ALA A 38 -6.58 -11.76 -14.41
CA ALA A 38 -6.08 -11.26 -13.13
C ALA A 38 -4.61 -11.67 -12.90
N ALA A 39 -4.28 -12.94 -13.17
CA ALA A 39 -2.90 -13.42 -13.06
C ALA A 39 -1.97 -12.68 -14.02
N TRP A 40 -2.42 -12.40 -15.25
CA TRP A 40 -1.62 -11.65 -16.22
C TRP A 40 -1.36 -10.22 -15.77
N TRP A 41 -2.38 -9.53 -15.23
CA TRP A 41 -2.22 -8.19 -14.65
C TRP A 41 -1.22 -8.17 -13.50
N VAL A 42 -1.26 -9.16 -12.59
CA VAL A 42 -0.30 -9.26 -11.48
C VAL A 42 1.12 -9.46 -12.00
N VAL A 43 1.32 -10.39 -12.94
CA VAL A 43 2.64 -10.67 -13.53
C VAL A 43 3.18 -9.45 -14.28
N PHE A 44 2.33 -8.76 -15.03
CA PHE A 44 2.70 -7.54 -15.75
C PHE A 44 3.12 -6.43 -14.78
N SER A 45 2.33 -6.16 -13.74
CA SER A 45 2.65 -5.16 -12.72
C SER A 45 3.92 -5.49 -11.96
N LEU A 46 4.15 -6.76 -11.63
CA LEU A 46 5.38 -7.22 -10.99
C LEU A 46 6.59 -7.03 -11.92
N ALA A 47 6.47 -7.37 -13.21
CA ALA A 47 7.52 -7.17 -14.20
C ALA A 47 7.88 -5.68 -14.35
N CYS A 48 6.89 -4.79 -14.38
CA CYS A 48 7.11 -3.35 -14.40
C CYS A 48 7.83 -2.86 -13.13
N ALA A 49 7.43 -3.35 -11.95
CA ALA A 49 8.07 -2.99 -10.68
C ALA A 49 9.53 -3.45 -10.61
N VAL A 50 9.83 -4.66 -11.09
CA VAL A 50 11.20 -5.19 -11.18
C VAL A 50 12.02 -4.42 -12.20
N ALA A 51 11.46 -4.09 -13.38
CA ALA A 51 12.15 -3.29 -14.39
C ALA A 51 12.51 -1.89 -13.85
N PHE A 52 11.62 -1.26 -13.08
CA PHE A 52 11.91 0.00 -12.42
C PHE A 52 13.01 -0.14 -11.36
N GLY A 53 12.95 -1.19 -10.53
CA GLY A 53 13.99 -1.48 -9.53
C GLY A 53 15.37 -1.75 -10.14
N LEU A 54 15.43 -2.43 -11.30
CA LEU A 54 16.66 -2.58 -12.08
C LEU A 54 17.15 -1.24 -12.63
N GLY A 55 16.24 -0.36 -13.06
CA GLY A 55 16.58 1.02 -13.41
C GLY A 55 17.21 1.79 -12.25
N VAL A 56 16.61 1.70 -11.05
CA VAL A 56 17.16 2.32 -9.83
C VAL A 56 18.55 1.76 -9.53
N TRP A 57 18.76 0.45 -9.69
CA TRP A 57 20.08 -0.16 -9.48
C TRP A 57 21.15 0.42 -10.42
N LEU A 58 20.81 0.63 -11.69
CA LEU A 58 21.75 1.16 -12.69
C LEU A 58 22.05 2.65 -12.50
N PHE A 59 21.07 3.46 -12.06
CA PHE A 59 21.22 4.92 -11.97
C PHE A 59 21.59 5.43 -10.56
N ALA A 60 21.14 4.76 -9.50
CA ALA A 60 21.32 5.20 -8.12
C ALA A 60 22.26 4.28 -7.31
N GLY A 61 22.53 3.05 -7.77
CA GLY A 61 23.39 2.10 -7.09
C GLY A 61 22.64 1.01 -6.32
N SER A 62 23.37 0.04 -5.76
CA SER A 62 22.79 -1.15 -5.12
C SER A 62 22.00 -0.84 -3.85
N ASP A 63 22.43 0.14 -3.06
CA ASP A 63 21.81 0.44 -1.76
C ASP A 63 20.38 0.97 -1.94
N PHE A 64 20.18 1.90 -2.87
CA PHE A 64 18.84 2.42 -3.20
C PHE A 64 17.95 1.39 -3.88
N ALA A 65 18.52 0.46 -4.66
CA ALA A 65 17.76 -0.63 -5.24
C ALA A 65 17.25 -1.60 -4.16
N VAL A 66 18.09 -1.93 -3.17
CA VAL A 66 17.69 -2.77 -2.04
C VAL A 66 16.62 -2.08 -1.21
N GLU A 67 16.74 -0.78 -0.91
CA GLU A 67 15.69 -0.02 -0.22
C GLU A 67 14.38 0.01 -1.01
N TYR A 68 14.44 0.19 -2.34
CA TYR A 68 13.26 0.14 -3.21
C TYR A 68 12.59 -1.23 -3.18
N PHE A 69 13.34 -2.32 -3.35
CA PHE A 69 12.79 -3.67 -3.35
C PHE A 69 12.25 -4.08 -1.98
N ALA A 70 12.94 -3.69 -0.90
CA ALA A 70 12.47 -3.92 0.47
C ALA A 70 11.15 -3.17 0.74
N GLY A 71 11.07 -1.90 0.33
CA GLY A 71 9.85 -1.10 0.43
C GLY A 71 8.72 -1.68 -0.42
N TYR A 72 8.99 -1.99 -1.69
CA TYR A 72 8.02 -2.59 -2.60
C TYR A 72 7.45 -3.90 -2.06
N LEU A 73 8.30 -4.81 -1.59
CA LEU A 73 7.84 -6.10 -1.06
C LEU A 73 7.03 -5.93 0.23
N THR A 74 7.44 -4.99 1.10
CA THR A 74 6.72 -4.70 2.35
C THR A 74 5.34 -4.12 2.06
N GLU A 75 5.23 -3.13 1.17
CA GLU A 75 3.96 -2.54 0.78
C GLU A 75 3.07 -3.55 0.04
N TYR A 76 3.64 -4.36 -0.85
CA TYR A 76 2.91 -5.43 -1.54
C TYR A 76 2.34 -6.44 -0.54
N SER A 77 3.12 -6.90 0.44
CA SER A 77 2.63 -7.81 1.49
C SER A 77 1.50 -7.18 2.31
N LEU A 78 1.61 -5.90 2.68
CA LEU A 78 0.57 -5.19 3.42
C LEU A 78 -0.72 -5.03 2.60
N SER A 79 -0.61 -4.79 1.29
CA SER A 79 -1.76 -4.68 0.40
C SER A 79 -2.56 -6.00 0.29
N VAL A 80 -1.87 -7.15 0.26
CA VAL A 80 -2.50 -8.48 0.19
C VAL A 80 -3.23 -8.81 1.49
N ASP A 81 -2.64 -8.48 2.64
CA ASP A 81 -3.27 -8.65 3.96
C ASP A 81 -4.56 -7.82 4.07
N ASN A 82 -4.52 -6.56 3.62
CA ASN A 82 -5.70 -5.70 3.57
C ASN A 82 -6.81 -6.25 2.67
N LEU A 83 -6.48 -6.77 1.48
CA LEU A 83 -7.44 -7.39 0.57
C LEU A 83 -8.13 -8.61 1.21
N PHE A 84 -7.37 -9.43 1.93
CA PHE A 84 -7.91 -10.61 2.61
C PHE A 84 -9.00 -10.24 3.62
N ILE A 85 -8.74 -9.24 4.47
CA ILE A 85 -9.72 -8.73 5.45
C ILE A 85 -10.99 -8.26 4.75
N PHE A 86 -10.88 -7.51 3.64
CA PHE A 86 -12.05 -7.05 2.88
C PHE A 86 -12.86 -8.23 2.31
N VAL A 87 -12.20 -9.24 1.75
CA VAL A 87 -12.89 -10.43 1.21
C VAL A 87 -13.62 -11.21 2.31
N VAL A 88 -13.00 -11.39 3.48
CA VAL A 88 -13.63 -12.07 4.63
C VAL A 88 -14.86 -11.29 5.12
N ILE A 89 -14.77 -9.96 5.23
CA ILE A 89 -15.89 -9.11 5.63
C ILE A 89 -17.02 -9.19 4.60
N MET A 90 -16.72 -9.06 3.30
CA MET A 90 -17.72 -9.14 2.24
C MET A 90 -18.39 -10.52 2.19
N ALA A 91 -17.64 -11.59 2.43
CA ALA A 91 -18.16 -12.95 2.52
C ALA A 91 -19.11 -13.11 3.74
N ALA A 92 -18.74 -12.56 4.89
CA ALA A 92 -19.58 -12.58 6.09
C ALA A 92 -20.92 -11.85 5.88
N PHE A 93 -20.91 -10.73 5.17
CA PHE A 93 -22.11 -9.95 4.83
C PHE A 93 -22.84 -10.43 3.56
N LYS A 94 -22.36 -11.51 2.91
CA LYS A 94 -22.93 -12.06 1.66
C LYS A 94 -23.10 -11.00 0.56
N VAL A 95 -22.09 -10.14 0.37
CA VAL A 95 -22.13 -9.07 -0.62
C VAL A 95 -22.16 -9.67 -2.04
N PRO A 96 -23.15 -9.31 -2.90
CA PRO A 96 -23.24 -9.78 -4.27
C PRO A 96 -21.98 -9.42 -5.08
N THR A 97 -21.51 -10.32 -5.95
CA THR A 97 -20.26 -10.18 -6.73
C THR A 97 -20.21 -8.88 -7.56
N ILE A 98 -21.36 -8.46 -8.10
CA ILE A 98 -21.51 -7.22 -8.88
C ILE A 98 -21.17 -5.96 -8.06
N GLN A 99 -21.36 -5.99 -6.73
CA GLN A 99 -21.11 -4.86 -5.83
C GLN A 99 -19.76 -4.96 -5.11
N GLN A 100 -19.09 -6.12 -5.13
CA GLN A 100 -17.81 -6.32 -4.42
C GLN A 100 -16.74 -5.32 -4.87
N HIS A 101 -16.63 -5.04 -6.17
CA HIS A 101 -15.67 -4.05 -6.68
C HIS A 101 -15.90 -2.64 -6.10
N ARG A 102 -17.18 -2.21 -6.01
CA ARG A 102 -17.52 -0.90 -5.45
C ARG A 102 -17.23 -0.83 -3.95
N VAL A 103 -17.60 -1.87 -3.20
CA VAL A 103 -17.34 -1.95 -1.77
C VAL A 103 -15.83 -1.98 -1.49
N LEU A 104 -15.07 -2.74 -2.29
CA LEU A 104 -13.62 -2.80 -2.20
C LEU A 104 -12.97 -1.43 -2.47
N LEU A 105 -13.40 -0.71 -3.52
CA LEU A 105 -12.87 0.63 -3.82
C LEU A 105 -13.13 1.62 -2.69
N ILE A 106 -14.35 1.64 -2.13
CA ILE A 106 -14.69 2.49 -0.98
C ILE A 106 -13.83 2.11 0.24
N GLY A 107 -13.65 0.80 0.47
CA GLY A 107 -12.80 0.27 1.54
C GLY A 107 -11.34 0.71 1.39
N ILE A 108 -10.76 0.62 0.18
CA ILE A 108 -9.39 1.03 -0.11
C ILE A 108 -9.22 2.54 0.13
N VAL A 109 -10.14 3.37 -0.37
CA VAL A 109 -10.08 4.84 -0.17
C VAL A 109 -10.15 5.19 1.32
N LEU A 110 -11.07 4.55 2.06
CA LEU A 110 -11.21 4.77 3.50
C LEU A 110 -9.97 4.30 4.27
N ALA A 111 -9.42 3.13 3.91
CA ALA A 111 -8.22 2.58 4.53
C ALA A 111 -7.00 3.46 4.28
N LEU A 112 -6.82 3.95 3.05
CA LEU A 112 -5.74 4.88 2.70
C LEU A 112 -5.86 6.20 3.46
N ALA A 113 -7.08 6.74 3.59
CA ALA A 113 -7.35 7.95 4.37
C ALA A 113 -7.06 7.75 5.86
N MET A 114 -7.53 6.65 6.46
CA MET A 114 -7.23 6.29 7.85
C MET A 114 -5.73 6.11 8.07
N ARG A 115 -5.04 5.41 7.15
CA ARG A 115 -3.59 5.23 7.19
C ARG A 115 -2.87 6.58 7.19
N GLY A 116 -3.24 7.49 6.29
CA GLY A 116 -2.68 8.84 6.24
C GLY A 116 -2.93 9.63 7.53
N LEU A 117 -4.14 9.55 8.07
CA LEU A 117 -4.51 10.19 9.34
C LEU A 117 -3.70 9.65 10.51
N PHE A 118 -3.55 8.33 10.65
CA PHE A 118 -2.77 7.71 11.71
C PHE A 118 -1.28 8.06 11.62
N ILE A 119 -0.72 8.15 10.41
CA ILE A 119 0.68 8.57 10.21
C ILE A 119 0.87 10.02 10.64
N ALA A 120 0.00 10.93 10.20
CA ALA A 120 0.08 12.35 10.54
C ALA A 120 -0.14 12.59 12.05
N ALA A 121 -1.15 11.94 12.63
CA ALA A 121 -1.43 12.00 14.05
C ALA A 121 -0.29 11.39 14.89
N GLY A 122 0.25 10.25 14.48
CA GLY A 122 1.38 9.59 15.14
C GLY A 122 2.65 10.46 15.11
N ALA A 123 2.97 11.06 13.96
CA ALA A 123 4.09 11.98 13.82
C ALA A 123 3.94 13.21 14.73
N ALA A 124 2.75 13.82 14.76
CA ALA A 124 2.44 14.94 15.63
C ALA A 124 2.55 14.56 17.13
N LEU A 125 2.13 13.34 17.49
CA LEU A 125 2.12 12.86 18.86
C LEU A 125 3.54 12.52 19.36
N ILE A 126 4.36 11.89 18.53
CA ILE A 126 5.77 11.57 18.84
C ILE A 126 6.59 12.85 18.99
N SER A 127 6.32 13.89 18.19
CA SER A 127 7.02 15.18 18.30
C SER A 127 6.79 15.91 19.62
N ARG A 128 5.68 15.62 20.32
CA ARG A 128 5.32 16.23 21.60
C ARG A 128 5.61 15.33 22.81
N PHE A 129 5.51 14.01 22.65
CA PHE A 129 5.72 13.04 23.73
C PHE A 129 6.50 11.82 23.24
N SER A 130 7.81 11.81 23.48
CA SER A 130 8.71 10.70 23.14
C SER A 130 8.35 9.39 23.86
N TRP A 131 7.67 9.43 25.01
CA TRP A 131 7.20 8.21 25.68
C TRP A 131 6.09 7.48 24.90
N VAL A 132 5.28 8.20 24.11
CA VAL A 132 4.22 7.59 23.29
C VAL A 132 4.80 6.65 22.22
N PHE A 133 6.03 6.89 21.77
CA PHE A 133 6.73 5.99 20.87
C PHE A 133 6.91 4.58 21.47
N TYR A 134 7.31 4.49 22.74
CA TYR A 134 7.45 3.20 23.43
C TYR A 134 6.11 2.51 23.63
N LEU A 135 5.04 3.27 23.92
CA LEU A 135 3.69 2.73 24.06
C LEU A 135 3.19 2.12 22.74
N PHE A 136 3.35 2.84 21.63
CA PHE A 136 3.01 2.33 20.29
C PHE A 136 3.85 1.12 19.92
N GLY A 137 5.16 1.11 20.24
CA GLY A 137 6.03 -0.04 20.00
C GLY A 137 5.56 -1.30 20.73
N VAL A 138 5.25 -1.19 22.03
CA VAL A 138 4.71 -2.31 22.82
C VAL A 138 3.35 -2.76 22.29
N LEU A 139 2.49 -1.81 21.92
CA LEU A 139 1.17 -2.11 21.35
C LEU A 139 1.29 -2.86 20.01
N LEU A 140 2.23 -2.48 19.14
CA LEU A 140 2.50 -3.17 17.87
C LEU A 140 3.01 -4.60 18.10
N ILE A 141 3.94 -4.80 19.05
CA ILE A 141 4.41 -6.14 19.42
C ILE A 141 3.25 -7.00 19.94
N TYR A 142 2.39 -6.43 20.78
CA TYR A 142 1.22 -7.12 21.31
C TYR A 142 0.21 -7.50 20.22
N LEU A 143 -0.09 -6.59 19.29
CA LEU A 143 -0.99 -6.86 18.17
C LEU A 143 -0.41 -7.93 17.23
N GLY A 144 0.87 -7.84 16.90
CA GLY A 144 1.54 -8.86 16.09
C GLY A 144 1.52 -10.24 16.75
N TRP A 145 1.74 -10.31 18.06
CA TRP A 145 1.63 -11.57 18.81
C TRP A 145 0.22 -12.15 18.81
N ARG A 146 -0.81 -11.30 18.94
CA ARG A 146 -2.22 -11.71 18.86
C ARG A 146 -2.63 -12.21 17.47
N GLN A 147 -2.00 -11.73 16.40
CA GLN A 147 -2.31 -12.17 15.04
C GLN A 147 -1.67 -13.52 14.69
N ILE A 148 -0.61 -13.92 15.42
CA ILE A 148 0.06 -15.22 15.29
C ILE A 148 -0.64 -16.33 16.12
N ARG A 149 -1.39 -15.95 17.16
CA ARG A 149 -2.06 -16.88 18.09
C ARG A 149 -3.55 -17.08 17.74
#